data_AF-A0A438IQ98-F1
#
_entry.id   AF-A0A438IQ98-F1
#
_cell.length_a   1.000
_cell.length_b   1.000
_cell.length_c   1.000
_cell.angle_alpha   90.00
_cell.angle_beta   90.00
_cell.angle_gamma   90.00
#
_symmetry.space_group_name_H-M   'P 1'
#
loop_
_entity.id
_entity.type
_entity.pdbx_description
1 polymer ?
#
loop_
_entity_poly.entity_id
_entity_poly.type
_entity_poly.pdbx_seq_one_letter_code
_entity_poly.pdbx_strand_id
1 'polypeptide(L)'
;MLGLSILLLLGVLEWDDCLSEKSAWDTLAWFAVLVGMAGQLTNLGIVTWMSSCVANLLQSFSLSWPAAFGVLQASYFFIHYLFASQTGHVGALYSAFLAMHVAAGVPGVLAALTLAYNTNLFGALTHYSSGQAAVYYGGQPLFSLVT
;
A
#
# COMPACT_ATOMS: atom_id res chain seq x y z
N MET A 1 -6.58 -17.25 -6.23
CA MET A 1 -7.18 -17.75 -7.49
C MET A 1 -7.18 -19.27 -7.56
N LEU A 2 -6.05 -19.97 -7.40
CA LEU A 2 -6.04 -21.44 -7.35
C LEU A 2 -7.02 -22.05 -6.33
N GLY A 3 -7.10 -21.50 -5.11
CA GLY A 3 -8.06 -21.97 -4.09
C GLY A 3 -9.52 -21.86 -4.53
N LEU A 4 -9.92 -20.70 -5.07
CA LEU A 4 -11.27 -20.49 -5.61
C LEU A 4 -11.57 -21.46 -6.77
N SER A 5 -10.60 -21.66 -7.68
CA SER A 5 -10.73 -22.61 -8.80
C SER A 5 -10.95 -24.04 -8.31
N ILE A 6 -10.24 -24.48 -7.27
CA ILE A 6 -10.41 -25.82 -6.69
C ILE A 6 -11.80 -25.96 -6.04
N LEU A 7 -12.26 -24.95 -5.30
CA LEU A 7 -13.59 -24.98 -4.66
C LEU A 7 -14.73 -25.09 -5.68
N LEU A 8 -14.63 -24.37 -6.81
CA LEU A 8 -15.57 -24.47 -7.92
C LEU A 8 -15.51 -25.84 -8.61
N LEU A 9 -14.30 -26.38 -8.85
CA LEU A 9 -14.13 -27.70 -9.49
C LEU A 9 -14.64 -28.85 -8.63
N LEU A 10 -14.53 -28.74 -7.31
CA LEU A 10 -15.03 -29.73 -6.36
C LEU A 10 -16.53 -29.57 -6.07
N GLY A 11 -17.19 -28.55 -6.62
CA GLY A 11 -18.60 -28.26 -6.37
C GLY A 11 -18.89 -27.82 -4.94
N VAL A 12 -17.88 -27.34 -4.21
CA VAL A 12 -18.04 -26.80 -2.84
C VAL A 12 -18.64 -25.40 -2.88
N LEU A 13 -18.33 -24.65 -3.95
CA LEU A 13 -18.96 -23.37 -4.27
C LEU A 13 -19.57 -23.45 -5.65
N GLU A 14 -20.74 -22.84 -5.81
CA GLU A 14 -21.33 -22.58 -7.11
C GLU A 14 -20.88 -21.21 -7.63
N TRP A 15 -21.01 -21.00 -8.94
CA TRP A 15 -20.67 -19.71 -9.53
C TRP A 15 -21.57 -18.58 -8.99
N ASP A 16 -22.83 -18.88 -8.70
CA ASP A 16 -23.79 -17.92 -8.13
C ASP A 16 -23.40 -17.49 -6.71
N ASP A 17 -22.74 -18.35 -5.92
CA ASP A 17 -22.17 -17.96 -4.61
C ASP A 17 -21.10 -16.87 -4.79
N CYS A 18 -20.26 -17.00 -5.82
CA CYS A 18 -19.22 -16.01 -6.12
C CYS A 18 -19.81 -14.67 -6.60
N LEU A 19 -20.88 -14.72 -7.39
CA LEU A 19 -21.57 -13.53 -7.88
C LEU A 19 -22.36 -12.82 -6.77
N SER A 20 -22.88 -13.57 -5.80
CA SER A 20 -23.66 -13.03 -4.70
C SER A 20 -22.83 -12.49 -3.53
N GLU A 21 -21.51 -12.75 -3.51
CA GLU A 21 -20.57 -12.23 -2.50
C GLU A 21 -20.29 -10.72 -2.69
N LYS A 22 -21.26 -9.88 -2.31
CA LYS A 22 -21.22 -8.42 -2.53
C LYS A 22 -20.01 -7.74 -1.92
N SER A 23 -19.53 -8.19 -0.76
CA SER A 23 -18.40 -7.58 -0.06
C SER A 23 -17.12 -7.60 -0.90
N ALA A 24 -16.89 -8.72 -1.62
CA ALA A 24 -15.75 -8.84 -2.53
C ALA A 24 -15.86 -7.88 -3.72
N TRP A 25 -17.04 -7.78 -4.32
CA TRP A 25 -17.30 -6.88 -5.45
C TRP A 25 -17.21 -5.40 -5.05
N ASP A 26 -17.74 -5.03 -3.89
CA ASP A 26 -17.66 -3.67 -3.36
C ASP A 26 -16.19 -3.27 -3.14
N THR A 27 -15.39 -4.15 -2.53
CA THR A 27 -13.96 -3.92 -2.32
C THR A 27 -13.21 -3.74 -3.65
N LEU A 28 -13.51 -4.60 -4.64
CA LEU A 28 -12.91 -4.52 -5.98
C LEU A 28 -13.25 -3.19 -6.67
N ALA A 29 -14.53 -2.80 -6.67
CA ALA A 29 -15.00 -1.58 -7.31
C ALA A 29 -14.39 -0.33 -6.67
N TRP A 30 -14.41 -0.24 -5.33
CA TRP A 30 -13.81 0.88 -4.61
C TRP A 30 -12.31 0.99 -4.86
N PHE A 31 -11.59 -0.14 -4.83
CA PHE A 31 -10.16 -0.14 -5.08
C PHE A 31 -9.82 0.27 -6.52
N ALA A 32 -10.58 -0.21 -7.51
CA ALA A 32 -10.39 0.16 -8.91
C ALA A 32 -10.57 1.67 -9.13
N VAL A 33 -11.61 2.27 -8.54
CA VAL A 33 -11.87 3.71 -8.63
C VAL A 33 -10.75 4.51 -7.97
N LEU A 34 -10.31 4.14 -6.77
CA LEU A 34 -9.23 4.82 -6.04
C LEU A 34 -7.90 4.75 -6.80
N VAL A 35 -7.51 3.57 -7.29
CA VAL A 35 -6.29 3.39 -8.10
C VAL A 35 -6.39 4.17 -9.41
N GLY A 36 -7.55 4.15 -10.07
CA GLY A 36 -7.79 4.93 -11.29
C GLY A 36 -7.64 6.43 -11.06
N MET A 37 -8.22 6.98 -10.00
CA MET A 37 -8.08 8.39 -9.64
C MET A 37 -6.63 8.75 -9.32
N ALA A 38 -5.92 7.96 -8.51
CA ALA A 38 -4.52 8.17 -8.19
C ALA A 38 -3.63 8.17 -9.45
N GLY A 39 -3.92 7.28 -10.40
CA GLY A 39 -3.29 7.26 -11.72
C GLY A 39 -3.52 8.55 -12.50
N GLN A 40 -4.75 9.07 -12.54
CA GLN A 40 -5.06 10.33 -13.22
C GLN A 40 -4.40 11.54 -12.54
N LEU A 41 -4.38 11.60 -11.21
CA LEU A 41 -3.64 12.62 -10.44
C LEU A 41 -2.14 12.62 -10.81
N THR A 42 -1.57 11.44 -11.02
CA THR A 42 -0.18 11.28 -11.48
C THR A 42 -0.02 11.80 -12.91
N ASN A 43 -0.89 11.39 -13.84
CA ASN A 43 -0.83 11.78 -15.25
C ASN A 43 -1.03 13.29 -15.47
N LEU A 44 -1.88 13.92 -14.66
CA LEU A 44 -2.10 15.37 -14.67
C LEU A 44 -0.93 16.17 -14.06
N GLY A 45 0.12 15.48 -13.56
CA GLY A 45 1.31 16.11 -13.00
C GLY A 45 1.12 16.67 -11.59
N ILE A 46 -0.03 16.44 -10.94
CA ILE A 46 -0.32 16.92 -9.58
C ILE A 46 0.67 16.28 -8.59
N VAL A 47 0.95 14.99 -8.76
CA VAL A 47 1.93 14.26 -7.95
C VAL A 47 3.32 14.87 -8.08
N THR A 48 3.75 15.19 -9.31
CA THR A 48 5.05 15.82 -9.57
C THR A 48 5.12 17.21 -8.95
N TRP A 49 4.10 18.05 -9.15
CA TRP A 49 4.02 19.38 -8.57
C TRP A 49 4.10 19.35 -7.04
N MET A 50 3.28 18.52 -6.38
CA MET A 50 3.28 18.38 -4.93
C MET A 50 4.63 17.85 -4.41
N SER A 51 5.23 16.91 -5.14
CA SER A 51 6.56 16.38 -4.82
C SER A 51 7.64 17.45 -4.88
N SER A 52 7.59 18.35 -5.87
CA SER A 52 8.49 19.50 -5.96
C SER A 52 8.28 20.49 -4.81
N CYS A 53 7.04 20.73 -4.37
CA CYS A 53 6.78 21.57 -3.19
C CYS A 53 7.42 20.99 -1.93
N VAL A 54 7.26 19.68 -1.68
CA VAL A 54 7.87 19.00 -0.52
C VAL A 54 9.40 19.00 -0.63
N ALA A 55 9.95 18.73 -1.82
CA ALA A 55 11.39 18.77 -2.04
C ALA A 55 11.97 20.18 -1.78
N ASN A 56 11.31 21.23 -2.26
CA ASN A 56 11.71 22.62 -2.01
C ASN A 56 11.61 22.97 -0.51
N LEU A 57 10.60 22.47 0.19
CA LEU A 57 10.47 22.63 1.63
C LEU A 57 11.65 21.97 2.36
N LEU A 58 12.00 20.72 2.01
CA LEU A 58 13.15 20.02 2.58
C LEU A 58 14.48 20.73 2.27
N GLN A 59 14.63 21.27 1.06
CA GLN A 59 15.78 22.09 0.68
C GLN A 59 15.83 23.43 1.43
N SER A 60 14.68 24.04 1.73
CA SER A 60 14.62 25.28 2.51
C SER A 60 15.14 25.11 3.94
N PHE A 61 15.03 23.90 4.48
CA PHE A 61 15.65 23.52 5.76
C PHE A 61 17.15 23.17 5.63
N SER A 62 17.74 23.35 4.44
CA SER A 62 19.14 23.02 4.14
C SER A 62 19.52 21.57 4.43
N LEU A 63 18.56 20.63 4.31
CA LEU A 63 18.85 19.21 4.50
C LEU A 63 19.71 18.67 3.36
N SER A 64 20.73 17.90 3.73
CA SER A 64 21.46 17.06 2.78
C SER A 64 20.56 15.92 2.26
N TRP A 65 20.86 15.41 1.07
CA TRP A 65 20.07 14.31 0.48
C TRP A 65 19.93 13.07 1.40
N PRO A 66 20.92 12.66 2.24
CA PRO A 66 20.74 11.54 3.16
C PRO A 66 19.74 11.86 4.28
N ALA A 67 19.70 13.11 4.73
CA ALA A 67 18.76 13.54 5.76
C ALA A 67 17.33 13.60 5.17
N ALA A 68 17.17 14.14 3.96
CA ALA A 68 15.90 14.14 3.24
C ALA A 68 15.40 12.71 2.96
N PHE A 69 16.31 11.80 2.56
CA PHE A 69 16.03 10.38 2.42
C PHE A 69 15.48 9.75 3.71
N GLY A 70 16.13 10.00 4.85
CA GLY A 70 15.68 9.48 6.14
C GLY A 70 14.28 9.98 6.52
N VAL A 71 14.02 11.27 6.33
CA VAL A 71 12.70 11.88 6.59
C VAL A 71 11.63 11.26 5.69
N LEU A 72 11.86 11.21 4.37
CA LEU A 72 10.90 10.67 3.42
C LEU A 72 10.62 9.18 3.67
N GLN A 73 11.64 8.38 4.00
CA GLN A 73 11.47 6.96 4.32
C GLN A 73 10.70 6.74 5.62
N ALA A 74 10.98 7.54 6.65
CA ALA A 74 10.21 7.49 7.89
C ALA A 74 8.75 7.90 7.64
N SER A 75 8.51 8.98 6.90
CA SER A 75 7.17 9.41 6.52
C SER A 75 6.41 8.32 5.75
N TYR A 76 7.04 7.70 4.76
CA TYR A 76 6.45 6.60 3.99
C TYR A 76 6.05 5.43 4.90
N PHE A 77 6.93 5.06 5.84
CA PHE A 77 6.65 4.00 6.81
C PHE A 77 5.48 4.32 7.73
N PHE A 78 5.47 5.51 8.36
CA PHE A 78 4.45 5.87 9.33
C PHE A 78 3.09 6.22 8.70
N ILE A 79 3.04 6.72 7.47
CA ILE A 79 1.75 6.93 6.77
C ILE A 79 0.99 5.61 6.61
N HIS A 80 1.68 4.47 6.64
CA HIS A 80 1.02 3.17 6.56
C HIS A 80 0.06 2.88 7.72
N TYR A 81 0.15 3.57 8.86
CA TYR A 81 -0.88 3.52 9.91
C TYR A 81 -2.29 3.89 9.39
N LEU A 82 -2.39 4.60 8.26
CA LEU A 82 -3.65 5.00 7.63
C LEU A 82 -4.15 4.00 6.58
N PHE A 83 -3.40 2.93 6.31
CA PHE A 83 -3.70 1.96 5.27
C PHE A 83 -3.89 0.56 5.87
N ALA A 84 -4.91 -0.16 5.37
CA ALA A 84 -5.13 -1.57 5.68
C ALA A 84 -4.58 -2.55 4.63
N SER A 85 -3.84 -2.04 3.65
CA SER A 85 -3.30 -2.84 2.56
C SER A 85 -1.95 -2.31 2.13
N GLN A 86 -0.93 -3.17 2.16
CA GLN A 86 0.39 -2.88 1.59
C GLN A 86 0.28 -2.53 0.10
N THR A 87 -0.47 -3.33 -0.67
CA THR A 87 -0.71 -3.09 -2.09
C THR A 87 -1.45 -1.77 -2.33
N GLY A 88 -2.42 -1.44 -1.47
CA GLY A 88 -3.12 -0.16 -1.54
C GLY A 88 -2.22 1.04 -1.26
N HIS A 89 -1.36 0.94 -0.26
CA HIS A 89 -0.37 1.98 0.03
C HIS A 89 0.60 2.18 -1.14
N VAL A 90 1.17 1.09 -1.69
CA VAL A 90 2.09 1.16 -2.83
C VAL A 90 1.41 1.77 -4.05
N GLY A 91 0.19 1.32 -4.37
CA GLY A 91 -0.58 1.85 -5.50
C GLY A 91 -0.88 3.34 -5.38
N ALA A 92 -1.05 3.86 -4.16
CA ALA A 92 -1.37 5.27 -3.94
C ALA A 92 -0.14 6.18 -3.84
N LEU A 93 0.94 5.73 -3.18
CA LEU A 93 1.99 6.62 -2.69
C LEU A 93 3.39 6.34 -3.27
N TYR A 94 3.64 5.15 -3.81
CA TYR A 94 5.00 4.76 -4.22
C TYR A 94 5.59 5.69 -5.28
N SER A 95 4.82 6.00 -6.33
CA SER A 95 5.26 6.89 -7.41
C SER A 95 5.55 8.31 -6.92
N ALA A 96 4.69 8.84 -6.04
CA ALA A 96 4.86 10.15 -5.44
C ALA A 96 6.11 10.23 -4.57
N PHE A 97 6.31 9.26 -3.68
CA PHE A 97 7.49 9.22 -2.83
C PHE A 97 8.77 9.00 -3.61
N LEU A 98 8.75 8.19 -4.67
CA LEU A 98 9.90 8.03 -5.55
C LEU A 98 10.25 9.37 -6.24
N ALA A 99 9.25 10.11 -6.74
CA ALA A 99 9.46 11.43 -7.32
C ALA A 99 10.04 12.44 -6.32
N MET A 100 9.55 12.44 -5.06
CA MET A 100 10.10 13.28 -3.98
C MET A 100 11.57 12.95 -3.67
N HIS A 101 11.93 11.66 -3.61
CA HIS A 101 13.31 11.25 -3.39
C HIS A 101 14.24 11.72 -4.51
N VAL A 102 13.84 11.54 -5.77
CA VAL A 102 14.62 12.00 -6.93
C VAL A 102 14.77 13.53 -6.91
N ALA A 103 13.69 14.27 -6.60
CA ALA A 103 13.74 15.73 -6.47
C ALA A 103 14.61 16.22 -5.30
N ALA A 104 14.77 15.41 -4.25
CA ALA A 104 15.67 15.67 -3.13
C ALA A 104 17.14 15.27 -3.40
N GLY A 105 17.46 14.80 -4.62
CA GLY A 105 18.82 14.40 -5.00
C GLY A 105 19.24 13.01 -4.55
N VAL A 106 18.30 12.16 -4.12
CA VAL A 106 18.58 10.78 -3.73
C VAL A 106 18.81 9.93 -4.98
N PRO A 107 19.83 9.03 -5.02
CA PRO A 107 20.02 8.10 -6.12
C PRO A 107 18.76 7.26 -6.37
N GLY A 108 18.24 7.26 -7.61
CA GLY A 108 16.93 6.68 -7.93
C GLY A 108 16.81 5.18 -7.61
N VAL A 109 17.86 4.40 -7.87
CA VAL A 109 17.88 2.95 -7.55
C VAL A 109 17.81 2.71 -6.05
N LEU A 110 18.53 3.52 -5.25
CA LEU A 110 18.49 3.44 -3.79
C LEU A 110 17.06 3.72 -3.31
N ALA A 111 16.47 4.83 -3.73
CA ALA A 111 15.11 5.23 -3.34
C ALA A 111 14.08 4.15 -3.68
N ALA A 112 14.11 3.61 -4.91
CA ALA A 112 13.18 2.58 -5.35
C ALA A 112 13.29 1.30 -4.51
N LEU A 113 14.50 0.78 -4.33
CA LEU A 113 14.72 -0.44 -3.55
C LEU A 113 14.32 -0.25 -2.09
N THR A 114 14.68 0.87 -1.48
CA THR A 114 14.36 1.10 -0.08
C THR A 114 12.88 1.35 0.15
N LEU A 115 12.14 1.97 -0.79
CA LEU A 115 10.67 2.07 -0.72
C LEU A 115 10.02 0.68 -0.80
N ALA A 116 10.53 -0.19 -1.68
CA ALA A 116 10.06 -1.56 -1.81
C ALA A 116 10.33 -2.39 -0.54
N TYR A 117 11.53 -2.30 0.03
CA TYR A 117 11.85 -2.98 1.30
C TYR A 117 11.03 -2.45 2.47
N ASN A 118 10.83 -1.13 2.54
CA ASN A 118 10.02 -0.48 3.58
C ASN A 118 8.57 -1.01 3.57
N THR A 119 8.02 -1.28 2.38
CA THR A 119 6.68 -1.87 2.23
C THR A 119 6.56 -3.24 2.90
N ASN A 120 7.62 -4.06 2.87
CA ASN A 120 7.62 -5.37 3.52
C ASN A 120 7.63 -5.25 5.06
N LEU A 121 8.15 -4.15 5.61
CA LEU A 121 8.20 -3.89 7.06
C LEU A 121 6.85 -3.43 7.63
N PHE A 122 5.91 -3.01 6.79
CA PHE A 122 4.58 -2.54 7.21
C PHE A 122 3.82 -3.53 8.08
N GLY A 123 4.05 -4.84 7.89
CA GLY A 123 3.42 -5.90 8.68
C GLY A 123 3.65 -5.80 10.20
N ALA A 124 4.67 -5.03 10.64
CA ALA A 124 4.98 -4.82 12.05
C ALA A 124 4.23 -3.64 12.71
N LEU A 125 3.43 -2.88 11.96
CA LEU A 125 2.83 -1.63 12.44
C LEU A 125 1.49 -1.83 13.16
N THR A 126 0.53 -2.46 12.47
CA THR A 126 -0.83 -2.67 12.97
C THR A 126 -1.33 -4.06 12.61
N HIS A 127 -2.33 -4.53 13.36
CA HIS A 127 -2.95 -5.85 13.16
C HIS A 127 -3.67 -6.02 11.82
N TYR A 128 -3.98 -4.91 11.13
CA TYR A 128 -4.64 -4.88 9.82
C TYR A 128 -3.73 -4.39 8.69
N SER A 129 -2.45 -4.09 8.97
CA SER A 129 -1.50 -3.51 7.99
C SER A 129 -1.28 -4.38 6.74
N SER A 130 -1.55 -5.68 6.84
CA SER A 130 -1.33 -6.63 5.76
C SER A 130 -2.29 -7.80 5.84
N GLY A 131 -2.47 -8.51 4.72
CA GLY A 131 -3.26 -9.74 4.70
C GLY A 131 -2.72 -10.80 5.66
N GLN A 132 -1.39 -10.85 5.86
CA GLN A 132 -0.77 -11.79 6.79
C GLN A 132 -1.04 -11.41 8.26
N ALA A 133 -0.97 -10.11 8.58
CA ALA A 133 -1.34 -9.60 9.90
C ALA A 133 -2.83 -9.86 10.19
N ALA A 134 -3.71 -9.61 9.23
CA ALA A 134 -5.15 -9.85 9.39
C ALA A 134 -5.46 -11.33 9.71
N VAL A 135 -4.77 -12.28 9.08
CA VAL A 135 -4.91 -13.71 9.40
C VAL A 135 -4.35 -14.02 10.79
N TYR A 136 -3.17 -13.49 11.13
CA TYR A 136 -2.51 -13.75 12.41
C TYR A 136 -3.31 -13.22 13.61
N TYR A 137 -3.85 -11.99 13.52
CA TYR A 137 -4.60 -11.35 14.61
C TYR A 137 -6.11 -11.60 14.56
N GLY A 138 -6.66 -11.95 13.39
CA GLY A 138 -8.08 -12.27 13.20
C GLY A 138 -8.43 -13.74 13.47
N GLY A 139 -7.42 -14.62 13.57
CA GLY A 139 -7.62 -16.02 13.96
C GLY A 139 -8.07 -16.11 15.41
N GLN A 140 -9.36 -16.37 15.64
CA GLN A 140 -9.83 -16.88 16.94
C GLN A 140 -9.08 -18.18 17.25
N PRO A 141 -8.62 -18.42 18.50
CA PRO A 141 -8.05 -19.70 18.87
C PRO A 141 -9.09 -20.78 18.56
N LEU A 142 -8.67 -21.86 17.89
CA LEU A 142 -9.52 -23.04 17.62
C LEU A 142 -10.20 -23.60 18.90
N PHE A 143 -9.67 -23.24 20.08
CA PHE A 143 -10.20 -23.59 21.40
C PHE A 143 -11.41 -22.77 21.87
N SER A 144 -11.72 -21.61 21.29
CA SER A 144 -12.89 -20.81 21.73
C SER A 144 -14.21 -21.20 21.03
N LEU A 145 -14.18 -22.14 20.10
CA LEU A 145 -15.37 -22.69 19.42
C LEU A 145 -15.87 -24.00 20.06
N VAL A 146 -15.19 -24.51 21.10
CA VAL A 146 -15.50 -25.79 21.76
C VAL A 146 -15.76 -25.62 23.27
N THR A 147 -15.90 -24.39 23.76
CA THR A 147 -16.34 -24.07 25.14
C THR A 147 -17.54 -23.14 25.09
#